data_AF-A0A4W4FHZ6-F1
#
_entry.id   AF-A0A4W4FHZ6-F1
#
_cell.length_a   1.000
_cell.length_b   1.000
_cell.length_c   1.000
_cell.angle_alpha   90.00
_cell.angle_beta   90.00
_cell.angle_gamma   90.00
#
_symmetry.space_group_name_H-M   'P 1'
#
loop_
_entity.id
_entity.type
_entity.pdbx_description
1 polymer ?
#
loop_
_entity_poly.entity_id
_entity_poly.type
_entity_poly.pdbx_seq_one_letter_code
_entity_poly.pdbx_strand_id
1 'polypeptide(L)'
;MHLFYTCGGVLTGLSGVISSPGYPLEYSNNADCSWTVHVSNRSVVSLVFLDFQLENNEGCNFDYIALFDGPTVKHRHLGNYCGNARPPNTVTTSNQLLVVFKSDFNIGGRGFKAYYYSGEIIRRECQQVLKAISRNFTSPNYPNIYPNNINCHWTIALAPGYRIKLFFPIIELEDQNSLTNMCDYDSVAVYDGDSETDPLLGCWCGTQQPPFLTSKTNKLLVVLRTDRNSAFMGFIASYTGGGMSATHNLSVRKQHLCTLFYYHSALMFCVPVVPVNVTCTRTEFQIQISQQSLPQLDRESVYLGNPSCSSQMTATTYKILARFVNCGTAGQVSVPGK
;
A
#
# COMPACT_ATOMS: atom_id res chain seq x y z
N MET A 1 -20.34 -49.33 -15.02
CA MET A 1 -19.73 -48.11 -15.59
C MET A 1 -20.01 -47.00 -14.58
N HIS A 2 -19.09 -46.76 -13.65
CA HIS A 2 -19.25 -45.67 -12.68
C HIS A 2 -18.95 -44.36 -13.40
N LEU A 3 -19.91 -43.43 -13.39
CA LEU A 3 -19.80 -42.13 -14.04
C LEU A 3 -19.04 -41.20 -13.08
N PHE A 4 -17.78 -40.93 -13.39
CA PHE A 4 -17.03 -39.86 -12.74
C PHE A 4 -17.58 -38.51 -13.21
N TYR A 5 -17.75 -37.55 -12.29
CA TYR A 5 -18.03 -36.18 -12.67
C TYR A 5 -16.71 -35.40 -12.74
N THR A 6 -16.51 -34.67 -13.84
CA THR A 6 -15.28 -33.92 -14.06
C THR A 6 -15.46 -32.47 -13.66
N CYS A 7 -14.43 -31.88 -13.07
CA CYS A 7 -14.46 -30.47 -12.69
C CYS A 7 -13.09 -29.80 -12.73
N GLY A 8 -13.07 -28.48 -12.50
CA GLY A 8 -11.86 -27.67 -12.46
C GLY A 8 -11.66 -26.83 -13.73
N GLY A 9 -10.41 -26.65 -14.15
CA GLY A 9 -10.08 -25.81 -15.31
C GLY A 9 -8.70 -25.14 -15.23
N VAL A 10 -8.47 -24.18 -16.12
CA VAL A 10 -7.21 -23.41 -16.17
C VAL A 10 -7.38 -22.09 -15.42
N LEU A 11 -6.45 -21.78 -14.52
CA LEU A 11 -6.45 -20.58 -13.69
C LEU A 11 -5.22 -19.74 -14.05
N THR A 12 -5.44 -18.52 -14.57
CA THR A 12 -4.37 -17.64 -15.06
C THR A 12 -4.17 -16.38 -14.22
N GLY A 13 -4.89 -16.27 -13.09
CA GLY A 13 -4.77 -15.15 -12.17
C GLY A 13 -3.43 -15.13 -11.45
N LEU A 14 -3.01 -13.97 -10.96
CA LEU A 14 -1.85 -13.88 -10.06
C LEU A 14 -2.14 -14.48 -8.69
N SER A 15 -3.41 -14.72 -8.36
CA SER A 15 -3.86 -15.44 -7.20
C SER A 15 -5.29 -15.95 -7.39
N GLY A 16 -5.75 -16.85 -6.52
CA GLY A 16 -7.12 -17.34 -6.54
C GLY A 16 -7.38 -18.48 -5.55
N VAL A 17 -8.64 -18.89 -5.47
CA VAL A 17 -9.10 -19.96 -4.59
C VAL A 17 -9.40 -21.22 -5.40
N ILE A 18 -9.01 -22.37 -4.87
CA ILE A 18 -9.36 -23.70 -5.37
C ILE A 18 -10.06 -24.44 -4.23
N SER A 19 -11.23 -24.99 -4.47
CA SER A 19 -11.95 -25.77 -3.45
C SER A 19 -12.60 -27.00 -4.05
N SER A 20 -12.84 -28.00 -3.22
CA SER A 20 -13.67 -29.15 -3.61
C SER A 20 -15.08 -28.69 -4.01
N PRO A 21 -15.72 -29.37 -4.97
CA PRO A 21 -17.11 -29.10 -5.33
C PRO A 21 -18.03 -29.17 -4.11
N GLY A 22 -18.87 -28.15 -3.93
CA GLY A 22 -19.82 -28.09 -2.80
C GLY A 22 -19.26 -27.59 -1.47
N TYR A 23 -17.94 -27.32 -1.36
CA TYR A 23 -17.33 -26.79 -0.13
C TYR A 23 -18.10 -25.57 0.44
N PRO A 24 -18.40 -25.50 1.75
CA PRO A 24 -17.92 -26.38 2.85
C PRO A 24 -18.81 -27.59 3.15
N LEU A 25 -19.77 -27.92 2.28
CA LEU A 25 -20.55 -29.15 2.38
C LEU A 25 -19.71 -30.34 1.90
N GLU A 26 -20.21 -31.54 2.20
CA GLU A 26 -19.59 -32.79 1.79
C GLU A 26 -19.40 -32.84 0.26
N TYR A 27 -18.18 -33.15 -0.21
CA TYR A 27 -17.93 -33.30 -1.64
C TYR A 27 -18.62 -34.56 -2.18
N SER A 28 -18.96 -34.55 -3.47
CA SER A 28 -19.58 -35.71 -4.11
C SER A 28 -18.58 -36.84 -4.38
N ASN A 29 -19.03 -38.07 -4.23
CA ASN A 29 -18.31 -39.29 -4.61
C ASN A 29 -18.04 -39.31 -6.12
N ASN A 30 -17.00 -40.04 -6.55
CA ASN A 30 -16.56 -40.21 -7.93
C ASN A 30 -16.17 -38.87 -8.59
N ALA A 31 -15.53 -37.98 -7.84
CA ALA A 31 -14.97 -36.75 -8.36
C ALA A 31 -13.71 -37.03 -9.16
N ASP A 32 -13.56 -36.37 -10.31
CA ASP A 32 -12.29 -36.29 -11.04
C ASP A 32 -12.05 -34.85 -11.46
N CYS A 33 -11.48 -34.08 -10.53
CA CYS A 33 -11.27 -32.65 -10.69
C CYS A 33 -9.81 -32.33 -10.95
N SER A 34 -9.55 -31.40 -11.87
CA SER A 34 -8.20 -30.93 -12.16
C SER A 34 -8.14 -29.43 -12.39
N TRP A 35 -7.24 -28.76 -11.69
CA TRP A 35 -6.94 -27.34 -11.88
C TRP A 35 -5.50 -27.16 -12.32
N THR A 36 -5.30 -26.49 -13.46
CA THR A 36 -3.96 -26.08 -13.90
C THR A 36 -3.80 -24.59 -13.65
N VAL A 37 -2.96 -24.22 -12.69
CA VAL A 37 -2.58 -22.84 -12.44
C VAL A 37 -1.44 -22.47 -13.37
N HIS A 38 -1.53 -21.34 -14.04
CA HIS A 38 -0.51 -20.78 -14.92
C HIS A 38 -0.28 -19.30 -14.59
N VAL A 39 0.88 -18.98 -14.02
CA VAL A 39 1.28 -17.60 -13.73
C VAL A 39 2.35 -17.12 -14.73
N SER A 40 2.70 -15.84 -14.68
CA SER A 40 3.69 -15.23 -15.58
C SER A 40 5.01 -16.00 -15.63
N ASN A 41 5.64 -16.00 -16.81
CA ASN A 41 6.97 -16.58 -16.99
C ASN A 41 7.98 -15.97 -16.00
N ARG A 42 8.85 -16.82 -15.43
CA ARG A 42 9.84 -16.47 -14.39
C ARG A 42 9.24 -16.16 -13.01
N SER A 43 7.97 -16.48 -12.79
CA SER A 43 7.36 -16.55 -11.46
C SER A 43 7.18 -18.00 -11.02
N VAL A 44 6.82 -18.19 -9.75
CA VAL A 44 6.46 -19.47 -9.15
C VAL A 44 5.04 -19.40 -8.59
N VAL A 45 4.40 -20.55 -8.43
CA VAL A 45 3.09 -20.69 -7.79
C VAL A 45 3.30 -21.20 -6.37
N SER A 46 2.77 -20.47 -5.40
CA SER A 46 2.62 -20.95 -4.04
C SER A 46 1.17 -21.38 -3.82
N LEU A 47 0.95 -22.53 -3.16
CA LEU A 47 -0.37 -23.04 -2.76
C LEU A 47 -0.40 -23.29 -1.25
N VAL A 48 -1.44 -22.78 -0.59
CA VAL A 48 -1.67 -22.91 0.85
C VAL A 48 -3.08 -23.47 1.08
N PHE A 49 -3.20 -24.49 1.92
CA PHE A 49 -4.50 -25.04 2.32
C PHE A 49 -5.05 -24.27 3.52
N LEU A 50 -6.31 -23.88 3.44
CA LEU A 50 -7.04 -23.13 4.47
C LEU A 50 -7.88 -24.06 5.33
N ASP A 51 -8.46 -25.07 4.69
CA ASP A 51 -9.23 -26.13 5.30
C ASP A 51 -9.02 -27.42 4.50
N PHE A 52 -9.02 -28.56 5.19
CA PHE A 52 -8.75 -29.86 4.60
C PHE A 52 -9.34 -31.00 5.42
N GLN A 53 -10.27 -31.73 4.82
CA GLN A 53 -10.88 -32.93 5.36
C GLN A 53 -11.34 -33.84 4.23
N LEU A 54 -10.55 -34.86 3.92
CA LEU A 54 -10.89 -35.94 3.00
C LEU A 54 -11.03 -37.26 3.77
N GLU A 55 -11.54 -38.30 3.11
CA GLU A 55 -11.47 -39.66 3.65
C GLU A 55 -10.02 -40.00 4.05
N ASN A 56 -9.86 -40.64 5.21
CA ASN A 56 -8.56 -41.04 5.71
C ASN A 56 -8.31 -42.53 5.41
N ASN A 57 -7.30 -42.81 4.61
CA ASN A 57 -6.88 -44.17 4.29
C ASN A 57 -5.34 -44.25 4.22
N GLU A 58 -4.79 -45.43 4.50
CA GLU A 58 -3.36 -45.67 4.33
C GLU A 58 -2.94 -45.53 2.85
N GLY A 59 -2.00 -44.60 2.59
CA GLY A 59 -1.47 -44.33 1.26
C GLY A 59 -2.30 -43.39 0.39
N CYS A 60 -3.43 -42.86 0.87
CA CYS A 60 -4.29 -41.93 0.13
C CYS A 60 -4.72 -42.47 -1.26
N ASN A 61 -5.19 -43.71 -1.29
CA ASN A 61 -5.59 -44.47 -2.47
C ASN A 61 -7.09 -44.33 -2.82
N PHE A 62 -7.91 -43.87 -1.87
CA PHE A 62 -9.33 -43.60 -2.09
C PHE A 62 -9.51 -42.13 -2.46
N ASP A 63 -9.81 -41.27 -1.49
CA ASP A 63 -9.93 -39.83 -1.71
C ASP A 63 -8.61 -39.11 -1.47
N TYR A 64 -8.17 -38.31 -2.44
CA TYR A 64 -6.91 -37.60 -2.33
C TYR A 64 -6.85 -36.33 -3.16
N ILE A 65 -5.95 -35.44 -2.73
CA ILE A 65 -5.42 -34.37 -3.58
C ILE A 65 -3.97 -34.68 -3.95
N ALA A 66 -3.66 -34.61 -5.24
CA ALA A 66 -2.33 -34.79 -5.79
C ALA A 66 -1.83 -33.47 -6.38
N LEU A 67 -0.59 -33.11 -6.07
CA LEU A 67 0.05 -31.88 -6.54
C LEU A 67 1.23 -32.20 -7.46
N PHE A 68 1.36 -31.45 -8.56
CA PHE A 68 2.47 -31.62 -9.52
C PHE A 68 3.09 -30.28 -9.90
N ASP A 69 4.43 -30.20 -9.88
CA ASP A 69 5.22 -29.02 -10.26
C ASP A 69 5.33 -28.91 -11.79
N GLY A 70 4.23 -28.52 -12.40
CA GLY A 70 4.06 -28.37 -13.84
C GLY A 70 2.62 -28.66 -14.26
N PRO A 71 2.29 -28.50 -15.56
CA PRO A 71 0.91 -28.56 -16.03
C PRO A 71 0.30 -29.96 -16.16
N THR A 72 1.07 -31.04 -15.98
CA THR A 72 0.58 -32.40 -16.24
C THR A 72 1.10 -33.39 -15.20
N VAL A 73 0.42 -34.53 -15.05
CA VAL A 73 0.81 -35.65 -14.18
C VAL A 73 2.17 -36.28 -14.50
N LYS A 74 2.80 -35.91 -15.63
CA LYS A 74 4.16 -36.33 -16.00
C LYS A 74 5.25 -35.50 -15.34
N HIS A 75 4.90 -34.36 -14.73
CA HIS A 75 5.84 -33.49 -14.04
C HIS A 75 6.11 -33.98 -12.62
N ARG A 76 7.08 -33.34 -11.94
CA ARG A 76 7.50 -33.73 -10.59
C ARG A 76 6.30 -33.75 -9.64
N HIS A 77 5.99 -34.94 -9.14
CA HIS A 77 4.95 -35.16 -8.13
C HIS A 77 5.42 -34.60 -6.78
N LEU A 78 4.58 -33.78 -6.16
CA LEU A 78 4.88 -33.08 -4.91
C LEU A 78 4.30 -33.83 -3.71
N GLY A 79 3.25 -34.62 -3.91
CA GLY A 79 2.65 -35.47 -2.89
C GLY A 79 1.19 -35.79 -3.16
N ASN A 80 0.70 -36.83 -2.48
CA ASN A 80 -0.71 -37.13 -2.32
C ASN A 80 -1.10 -36.87 -0.86
N TYR A 81 -2.25 -36.25 -0.65
CA TYR A 81 -2.72 -35.91 0.69
C TYR A 81 -4.20 -36.30 0.86
N CYS A 82 -4.53 -36.81 2.04
CA CYS A 82 -5.86 -37.27 2.44
C CYS A 82 -6.02 -37.18 3.97
N GLY A 83 -7.20 -37.53 4.49
CA GLY A 83 -7.53 -37.39 5.91
C GLY A 83 -7.72 -35.94 6.35
N ASN A 84 -7.40 -35.66 7.62
CA ASN A 84 -7.71 -34.38 8.28
C ASN A 84 -6.47 -33.50 8.51
N ALA A 85 -5.28 -34.03 8.25
CA ALA A 85 -4.05 -33.27 8.40
C ALA A 85 -3.90 -32.33 7.20
N ARG A 86 -3.75 -31.04 7.47
CA ARG A 86 -3.56 -30.04 6.43
C ARG A 86 -2.28 -30.32 5.64
N PRO A 87 -2.33 -30.35 4.29
CA PRO A 87 -1.15 -30.52 3.48
C PRO A 87 -0.13 -29.38 3.71
N PRO A 88 1.17 -29.65 3.56
CA PRO A 88 2.20 -28.62 3.68
C PRO A 88 2.06 -27.57 2.58
N ASN A 89 2.45 -26.32 2.90
CA ASN A 89 2.51 -25.27 1.89
C ASN A 89 3.45 -25.69 0.77
N THR A 90 2.98 -25.48 -0.45
CA THR A 90 3.66 -25.92 -1.65
C THR A 90 4.16 -24.71 -2.44
N VAL A 91 5.41 -24.75 -2.89
CA VAL A 91 5.97 -23.76 -3.83
C VAL A 91 6.53 -24.51 -5.02
N THR A 92 6.08 -24.17 -6.22
CA THR A 92 6.57 -24.76 -7.46
C THR A 92 7.94 -24.22 -7.84
N THR A 93 8.68 -24.98 -8.65
CA THR A 93 9.90 -24.48 -9.31
C THR A 93 9.59 -23.90 -10.69
N SER A 94 8.45 -24.28 -11.27
CA SER A 94 7.93 -23.74 -12.52
C SER A 94 6.87 -22.66 -12.29
N ASN A 95 6.43 -21.99 -13.35
CA ASN A 95 5.31 -21.04 -13.32
C ASN A 95 3.93 -21.73 -13.41
N GLN A 96 3.89 -23.06 -13.23
CA GLN A 96 2.68 -23.86 -13.40
C GLN A 96 2.53 -24.88 -12.27
N LEU A 97 1.29 -25.08 -11.83
CA LEU A 97 0.93 -26.07 -10.80
C LEU A 97 -0.30 -26.83 -11.29
N LEU A 98 -0.24 -28.16 -11.27
CA LEU A 98 -1.43 -29.00 -11.44
C LEU A 98 -1.88 -29.50 -10.07
N VAL A 99 -3.16 -29.27 -9.78
CA VAL A 99 -3.88 -29.77 -8.62
C VAL A 99 -4.92 -30.77 -9.11
N VAL A 100 -4.86 -32.02 -8.65
CA VAL A 100 -5.83 -33.06 -8.99
C VAL A 100 -6.53 -33.50 -7.72
N PHE A 101 -7.86 -33.49 -7.71
CA PHE A 101 -8.67 -34.06 -6.63
C PHE A 101 -9.47 -35.24 -7.17
N LYS A 102 -9.37 -36.38 -6.52
CA LYS A 102 -10.18 -37.56 -6.83
C LYS A 102 -10.90 -38.06 -5.59
N SER A 103 -12.12 -38.56 -5.79
CA SER A 103 -12.84 -39.34 -4.78
C SER A 103 -13.37 -40.65 -5.33
N ASP A 104 -13.54 -41.65 -4.46
CA ASP A 104 -14.05 -42.96 -4.80
C ASP A 104 -15.60 -43.03 -4.71
N PHE A 105 -16.20 -44.22 -4.61
CA PHE A 105 -17.65 -44.37 -4.66
C PHE A 105 -18.36 -44.13 -3.32
N ASN A 106 -17.66 -44.01 -2.19
CA ASN A 106 -18.26 -43.87 -0.85
C ASN A 106 -17.39 -43.03 0.12
N ILE A 107 -18.00 -42.58 1.22
CA ILE A 107 -17.32 -41.83 2.30
C ILE A 107 -16.76 -40.47 1.85
N GLY A 108 -17.56 -39.42 1.96
CA GLY A 108 -17.10 -38.06 1.76
C GLY A 108 -16.61 -37.38 3.04
N GLY A 109 -16.04 -36.20 2.86
CA GLY A 109 -15.68 -35.26 3.91
C GLY A 109 -16.06 -33.83 3.52
N ARG A 110 -15.87 -32.86 4.41
CA ARG A 110 -16.14 -31.42 4.11
C ARG A 110 -15.29 -30.89 2.95
N GLY A 111 -14.24 -31.61 2.57
CA GLY A 111 -13.42 -31.30 1.41
C GLY A 111 -12.28 -30.37 1.74
N PHE A 112 -11.92 -29.51 0.79
CA PHE A 112 -10.79 -28.60 0.96
C PHE A 112 -11.06 -27.23 0.38
N LYS A 113 -10.36 -26.24 0.94
CA LYS A 113 -10.23 -24.91 0.38
C LYS A 113 -8.75 -24.53 0.42
N ALA A 114 -8.20 -24.19 -0.73
CA ALA A 114 -6.82 -23.77 -0.91
C ALA A 114 -6.76 -22.43 -1.63
N TYR A 115 -5.71 -21.67 -1.36
CA TYR A 115 -5.43 -20.40 -2.00
C TYR A 115 -4.07 -20.48 -2.68
N TYR A 116 -4.00 -20.06 -3.95
CA TYR A 116 -2.77 -19.95 -4.69
C TYR A 116 -2.41 -18.49 -4.96
N TYR A 117 -1.11 -18.22 -5.08
CA TYR A 117 -0.59 -16.90 -5.48
C TYR A 117 0.76 -17.02 -6.20
N SER A 118 1.04 -16.03 -7.04
CA SER A 118 2.26 -15.90 -7.83
C SER A 118 3.35 -15.20 -7.04
N GLY A 119 4.61 -15.64 -7.12
CA GLY A 119 5.75 -14.90 -6.55
C GLY A 119 5.87 -13.45 -7.06
N GLU A 120 5.32 -13.16 -8.24
CA GLU A 120 5.22 -11.81 -8.81
C GLU A 120 4.34 -10.87 -7.97
N ILE A 121 3.26 -11.36 -7.35
CA ILE A 121 2.37 -10.53 -6.52
C ILE A 121 3.12 -10.04 -5.28
N ILE A 122 3.93 -10.91 -4.68
CA ILE A 122 4.77 -10.60 -3.52
C ILE A 122 5.73 -9.46 -3.89
N ARG A 123 6.46 -9.60 -5.00
CA ARG A 123 7.41 -8.57 -5.44
C ARG A 123 6.75 -7.22 -5.72
N ARG A 124 5.59 -7.21 -6.39
CA ARG A 124 4.91 -5.96 -6.77
C ARG A 124 4.26 -5.25 -5.59
N GLU A 125 3.59 -6.00 -4.73
CA GLU A 125 2.76 -5.42 -3.67
C GLU A 125 3.56 -5.11 -2.42
N CYS A 126 4.71 -5.75 -2.22
CA CYS A 126 5.34 -5.78 -0.91
C CYS A 126 6.82 -5.40 -0.89
N GLN A 127 7.42 -4.99 -2.02
CA GLN A 127 8.73 -4.32 -2.07
C GLN A 127 8.60 -2.94 -2.71
N GLN A 128 7.93 -2.02 -2.01
CA GLN A 128 7.59 -0.70 -2.54
C GLN A 128 8.38 0.44 -1.89
N VAL A 129 8.73 1.44 -2.71
CA VAL A 129 9.20 2.75 -2.23
C VAL A 129 8.07 3.77 -2.36
N LEU A 130 7.56 4.24 -1.22
CA LEU A 130 6.40 5.13 -1.11
C LEU A 130 6.88 6.58 -0.95
N LYS A 131 6.70 7.39 -2.01
CA LYS A 131 7.18 8.79 -2.05
C LYS A 131 6.08 9.86 -1.92
N ALA A 132 4.81 9.46 -1.99
CA ALA A 132 3.69 10.37 -1.85
C ALA A 132 3.62 10.93 -0.42
N ILE A 133 3.16 12.17 -0.24
CA ILE A 133 3.08 12.80 1.09
C ILE A 133 2.08 12.10 2.02
N SER A 134 1.04 11.51 1.47
CA SER A 134 0.14 10.60 2.17
C SER A 134 -0.29 9.49 1.23
N ARG A 135 -0.44 8.28 1.77
CA ARG A 135 -0.92 7.11 1.03
C ARG A 135 -1.37 6.01 1.99
N ASN A 136 -2.32 5.21 1.55
CA ASN A 136 -2.66 3.93 2.16
C ASN A 136 -1.96 2.79 1.43
N PHE A 137 -1.51 1.79 2.17
CA PHE A 137 -0.96 0.55 1.62
C PHE A 137 -1.40 -0.63 2.50
N THR A 138 -1.33 -1.84 1.95
CA THR A 138 -1.86 -3.03 2.60
C THR A 138 -0.85 -4.18 2.55
N SER A 139 -1.05 -5.18 3.41
CA SER A 139 -0.43 -6.48 3.21
C SER A 139 -0.87 -7.08 1.86
N PRO A 140 -0.08 -8.00 1.28
CA PRO A 140 -0.45 -8.65 0.02
C PRO A 140 -1.80 -9.36 0.15
N ASN A 141 -2.59 -9.34 -0.93
CA ASN A 141 -3.92 -9.95 -1.04
C ASN A 141 -5.04 -9.39 -0.16
N TYR A 142 -4.78 -8.41 0.72
CA TYR A 142 -5.81 -7.77 1.55
C TYR A 142 -7.03 -7.35 0.70
N PRO A 143 -8.28 -7.61 1.13
CA PRO A 143 -8.73 -8.14 2.44
C PRO A 143 -8.80 -9.67 2.51
N ASN A 144 -8.17 -10.38 1.57
CA ASN A 144 -7.97 -11.82 1.71
C ASN A 144 -6.73 -12.11 2.54
N ILE A 145 -6.57 -13.38 2.89
CA ILE A 145 -5.44 -13.83 3.70
C ILE A 145 -4.09 -13.51 3.05
N TYR A 146 -3.14 -13.03 3.86
CA TYR A 146 -1.80 -12.80 3.35
C TYR A 146 -1.06 -14.13 3.09
N PRO A 147 -0.07 -14.12 2.20
CA PRO A 147 0.81 -15.26 1.95
C PRO A 147 1.68 -15.67 3.15
N ASN A 148 1.87 -16.97 3.38
CA ASN A 148 2.89 -17.49 4.29
C ASN A 148 4.31 -17.38 3.69
N ASN A 149 5.35 -17.41 4.54
CA ASN A 149 6.78 -17.33 4.22
C ASN A 149 7.19 -16.11 3.37
N ILE A 150 6.55 -14.95 3.57
CA ILE A 150 6.95 -13.70 2.92
C ILE A 150 7.76 -12.82 3.85
N ASN A 151 8.62 -12.02 3.24
CA ASN A 151 9.35 -10.94 3.88
C ASN A 151 9.21 -9.71 3.00
N CYS A 152 8.37 -8.78 3.45
CA CYS A 152 7.89 -7.65 2.69
C CYS A 152 8.36 -6.34 3.29
N HIS A 153 8.78 -5.41 2.45
CA HIS A 153 9.38 -4.13 2.77
C HIS A 153 8.63 -2.98 2.08
N TRP A 154 8.11 -2.04 2.87
CA TRP A 154 7.63 -0.76 2.38
C TRP A 154 8.53 0.35 2.93
N THR A 155 9.28 1.00 2.04
CA THR A 155 10.12 2.15 2.39
C THR A 155 9.35 3.43 2.11
N ILE A 156 8.87 4.10 3.15
CA ILE A 156 8.31 5.44 3.04
C ILE A 156 9.48 6.42 3.02
N ALA A 157 9.61 7.24 1.97
CA ALA A 157 10.71 8.17 1.81
C ALA A 157 10.20 9.53 1.33
N LEU A 158 10.10 10.48 2.26
CA LEU A 158 9.67 11.85 1.98
C LEU A 158 10.87 12.78 1.77
N ALA A 159 10.60 14.00 1.30
CA ALA A 159 11.63 15.02 1.19
C ALA A 159 12.24 15.36 2.58
N PRO A 160 13.50 15.84 2.62
CA PRO A 160 14.10 16.33 3.85
C PRO A 160 13.23 17.39 4.55
N GLY A 161 13.19 17.37 5.89
CA GLY A 161 12.39 18.31 6.69
C GLY A 161 10.98 17.83 7.03
N TYR A 162 10.49 16.76 6.39
CA TYR A 162 9.25 16.10 6.78
C TYR A 162 9.45 15.11 7.93
N ARG A 163 8.37 14.86 8.66
CA ARG A 163 8.19 13.75 9.60
C ARG A 163 6.97 12.94 9.20
N ILE A 164 7.07 11.63 9.38
CA ILE A 164 6.05 10.69 8.94
C ILE A 164 5.26 10.27 10.16
N LYS A 165 3.94 10.47 10.09
CA LYS A 165 2.99 9.86 11.02
C LYS A 165 2.39 8.63 10.37
N LEU A 166 2.58 7.47 10.96
CA LEU A 166 2.10 6.17 10.47
C LEU A 166 1.11 5.58 11.48
N PHE A 167 0.05 4.95 10.97
CA PHE A 167 -0.89 4.19 11.78
C PHE A 167 -1.49 3.04 10.97
N PHE A 168 -1.98 2.03 11.69
CA PHE A 168 -2.61 0.84 11.11
C PHE A 168 -4.08 0.83 11.50
N PRO A 169 -5.00 1.31 10.65
CA PRO A 169 -6.44 1.22 10.93
C PRO A 169 -6.92 -0.20 11.26
N ILE A 170 -6.36 -1.20 10.57
CA ILE A 170 -6.69 -2.62 10.74
C ILE A 170 -5.39 -3.39 10.74
N ILE A 171 -5.24 -4.32 11.69
CA ILE A 171 -4.18 -5.32 11.73
C ILE A 171 -4.78 -6.63 12.24
N GLU A 172 -4.54 -7.71 11.53
CA GLU A 172 -4.95 -9.06 11.87
C GLU A 172 -3.85 -10.00 11.36
N LEU A 173 -2.93 -10.34 12.25
CA LEU A 173 -1.83 -11.27 12.03
C LEU A 173 -1.96 -12.46 12.98
N GLU A 174 -1.13 -13.49 12.80
CA GLU A 174 -0.98 -14.53 13.83
C GLU A 174 -0.61 -13.90 15.17
N ASP A 175 -1.20 -14.40 16.26
CA ASP A 175 -1.02 -13.85 17.59
C ASP A 175 0.36 -14.20 18.17
N GLN A 176 0.73 -13.54 19.26
CA GLN A 176 1.99 -13.76 19.95
C GLN A 176 2.16 -15.20 20.42
N ASN A 177 3.41 -15.65 20.44
CA ASN A 177 3.76 -16.93 21.03
C ASN A 177 3.48 -16.88 22.53
N SER A 178 2.55 -17.72 23.01
CA SER A 178 2.12 -17.72 24.41
C SER A 178 3.24 -18.07 25.41
N LEU A 179 4.36 -18.64 24.96
CA LEU A 179 5.51 -18.97 25.78
C LEU A 179 6.50 -17.81 25.93
N THR A 180 6.73 -17.03 24.86
CA THR A 180 7.68 -15.91 24.85
C THR A 180 7.00 -14.56 25.06
N ASN A 181 5.69 -14.50 24.87
CA ASN A 181 4.89 -13.28 24.81
C ASN A 181 5.47 -12.26 23.81
N MET A 182 6.01 -12.79 22.70
CA MET A 182 6.64 -12.04 21.62
C MET A 182 6.02 -12.42 20.26
N CYS A 183 6.13 -11.51 19.31
CA CYS A 183 5.68 -11.68 17.93
C CYS A 183 6.69 -12.49 17.10
N ASP A 184 6.91 -13.74 17.50
CA ASP A 184 7.92 -14.64 16.90
C ASP A 184 7.40 -15.40 15.67
N TYR A 185 6.08 -15.42 15.46
CA TYR A 185 5.45 -15.99 14.25
C TYR A 185 5.35 -14.91 13.17
N ASP A 186 4.14 -14.40 12.93
CA ASP A 186 3.90 -13.31 12.00
C ASP A 186 4.02 -11.95 12.68
N SER A 187 4.69 -11.01 12.03
CA SER A 187 4.91 -9.69 12.63
C SER A 187 5.04 -8.57 11.60
N VAL A 188 4.61 -7.38 12.02
CA VAL A 188 4.92 -6.12 11.34
C VAL A 188 5.84 -5.30 12.24
N ALA A 189 7.06 -5.07 11.76
CA ALA A 189 8.06 -4.22 12.41
C ALA A 189 8.18 -2.89 11.69
N VAL A 190 8.36 -1.80 12.44
CA VAL A 190 8.57 -0.45 11.88
C VAL A 190 9.88 0.13 12.40
N TYR A 191 10.75 0.57 11.48
CA TYR A 191 12.06 1.14 11.77
C TYR A 191 12.12 2.62 11.36
N ASP A 192 12.76 3.46 12.17
CA ASP A 192 12.93 4.91 11.95
C ASP A 192 14.10 5.21 11.00
N GLY A 193 13.97 4.77 9.76
CA GLY A 193 14.97 4.91 8.70
C GLY A 193 14.57 4.12 7.46
N ASP A 194 15.54 3.63 6.69
CA ASP A 194 15.31 2.79 5.50
C ASP A 194 15.99 1.42 5.55
N SER A 195 16.58 1.07 6.69
CA SER A 195 17.23 -0.21 6.97
C SER A 195 16.67 -0.84 8.25
N GLU A 196 16.72 -2.16 8.34
CA GLU A 196 16.37 -2.90 9.57
C GLU A 196 17.42 -2.76 10.68
N THR A 197 18.56 -2.13 10.38
CA THR A 197 19.56 -1.72 11.37
C THR A 197 19.24 -0.38 12.02
N ASP A 198 18.26 0.36 11.48
CA ASP A 198 17.81 1.63 12.05
C ASP A 198 16.98 1.41 13.33
N PRO A 199 16.71 2.45 14.14
CA PRO A 199 15.98 2.28 15.40
C PRO A 199 14.59 1.66 15.20
N LEU A 200 14.33 0.53 15.85
CA LEU A 200 13.00 -0.11 15.87
C LEU A 200 12.02 0.75 16.68
N LEU A 201 10.95 1.20 16.03
CA LEU A 201 9.85 1.93 16.68
C LEU A 201 8.84 0.98 17.33
N GLY A 202 8.70 -0.22 16.80
CA GLY A 202 7.91 -1.29 17.39
C GLY A 202 7.71 -2.47 16.45
N CYS A 203 7.18 -3.54 17.02
CA CYS A 203 6.88 -4.81 16.36
C CYS A 203 5.53 -5.31 16.89
N TRP A 204 4.61 -5.65 15.99
CA TRP A 204 3.24 -6.02 16.34
C TRP A 204 2.78 -7.28 15.62
N CYS A 205 1.86 -7.98 16.26
CA CYS A 205 1.22 -9.22 15.82
C CYS A 205 -0.19 -9.31 16.42
N GLY A 206 -0.95 -10.35 16.06
CA GLY A 206 -2.33 -10.51 16.50
C GLY A 206 -3.26 -9.42 15.96
N THR A 207 -4.27 -9.07 16.75
CA THR A 207 -5.33 -8.10 16.38
C THR A 207 -5.26 -6.78 17.14
N GLN A 208 -4.26 -6.61 18.01
CA GLN A 208 -4.14 -5.40 18.80
C GLN A 208 -3.60 -4.25 17.95
N GLN A 209 -4.37 -3.17 17.86
CA GLN A 209 -3.98 -2.02 17.06
C GLN A 209 -2.75 -1.29 17.64
N PRO A 210 -1.70 -1.04 16.83
CA PRO A 210 -0.54 -0.24 17.23
C PRO A 210 -0.93 1.21 17.56
N PRO A 211 -0.21 1.88 18.48
CA PRO A 211 -0.35 3.32 18.67
C PRO A 211 0.10 4.09 17.42
N PHE A 212 -0.33 5.34 17.29
CA PHE A 212 0.17 6.24 16.25
C PHE A 212 1.69 6.41 16.38
N LEU A 213 2.41 6.17 15.29
CA LEU A 213 3.86 6.30 15.25
C LEU A 213 4.23 7.63 14.60
N THR A 214 5.26 8.29 15.14
CA THR A 214 5.86 9.48 14.53
C THR A 214 7.35 9.25 14.37
N SER A 215 7.85 9.33 13.13
CA SER A 215 9.27 9.17 12.82
C SER A 215 10.09 10.34 13.38
N LYS A 216 11.39 10.12 13.63
CA LYS A 216 12.39 11.19 13.85
C LYS A 216 13.16 11.51 12.58
N THR A 217 13.09 10.66 11.55
CA THR A 217 13.67 10.89 10.24
C THR A 217 12.60 11.23 9.19
N ASN A 218 13.01 11.48 7.94
CA ASN A 218 12.11 11.61 6.79
C ASN A 218 11.86 10.27 6.07
N LYS A 219 12.26 9.15 6.69
CA LYS A 219 12.07 7.81 6.16
C LYS A 219 11.46 6.89 7.22
N LEU A 220 10.71 5.88 6.79
CA LEU A 220 10.30 4.75 7.62
C LEU A 220 10.42 3.48 6.79
N LEU A 221 10.89 2.41 7.42
CA LEU A 221 10.83 1.08 6.85
C LEU A 221 9.78 0.28 7.62
N VAL A 222 8.78 -0.23 6.90
CA VAL A 222 7.78 -1.15 7.43
C VAL A 222 8.07 -2.53 6.88
N VAL A 223 8.21 -3.52 7.76
CA VAL A 223 8.59 -4.90 7.41
C VAL A 223 7.52 -5.86 7.90
N LEU A 224 6.87 -6.58 6.99
CA LEU A 224 6.00 -7.72 7.32
C LEU A 224 6.79 -9.01 7.14
N ARG A 225 6.83 -9.84 8.18
CA ARG A 225 7.37 -11.19 8.15
C ARG A 225 6.29 -12.18 8.50
N THR A 226 6.24 -13.28 7.77
CA THR A 226 5.30 -14.37 8.04
C THR A 226 6.01 -15.70 8.08
N ASP A 227 5.56 -16.62 8.91
CA ASP A 227 6.11 -17.95 9.07
C ASP A 227 5.49 -18.96 8.08
N ARG A 228 5.57 -20.26 8.37
CA ARG A 228 5.03 -21.31 7.50
C ARG A 228 3.53 -21.56 7.68
N ASN A 229 2.91 -21.10 8.75
CA ASN A 229 1.57 -21.49 9.14
C ASN A 229 0.67 -20.25 9.29
N SER A 230 -0.61 -20.48 9.57
CA SER A 230 -1.53 -19.47 10.11
C SER A 230 -1.48 -18.06 9.50
N ALA A 231 -2.08 -17.86 8.34
CA ALA A 231 -2.31 -16.51 7.81
C ALA A 231 -3.73 -15.99 8.08
N PHE A 232 -3.85 -14.67 8.16
CA PHE A 232 -5.08 -13.94 8.44
C PHE A 232 -5.27 -12.80 7.43
N MET A 233 -6.28 -11.94 7.63
CA MET A 233 -6.61 -10.84 6.72
C MET A 233 -5.45 -9.86 6.47
N GLY A 234 -4.51 -9.73 7.43
CA GLY A 234 -3.37 -8.84 7.32
C GLY A 234 -3.70 -7.43 7.78
N PHE A 235 -3.20 -6.41 7.09
CA PHE A 235 -3.33 -5.04 7.56
C PHE A 235 -3.63 -4.04 6.45
N ILE A 236 -4.25 -2.93 6.86
CA ILE A 236 -4.20 -1.65 6.16
C ILE A 236 -3.35 -0.71 7.00
N ALA A 237 -2.42 -0.01 6.35
CA ALA A 237 -1.60 1.04 6.94
C ALA A 237 -1.82 2.35 6.19
N SER A 238 -1.75 3.46 6.92
CA SER A 238 -1.86 4.81 6.36
C SER A 238 -0.79 5.70 6.97
N TYR A 239 -0.17 6.52 6.14
CA TYR A 239 0.79 7.50 6.61
C TYR A 239 0.53 8.90 6.04
N THR A 240 1.01 9.90 6.77
CA THR A 240 1.00 11.31 6.37
C THR A 240 2.32 11.96 6.72
N GLY A 241 2.84 12.77 5.80
CA GLY A 241 4.00 13.61 5.99
C GLY A 241 3.58 14.99 6.51
N GLY A 242 4.00 15.33 7.71
CA GLY A 242 3.94 16.69 8.23
C GLY A 242 5.30 17.35 8.05
N GLY A 243 5.35 18.51 7.41
CA GLY A 243 6.54 19.34 7.50
C GLY A 243 6.80 19.66 8.97
N MET A 244 8.06 19.64 9.40
CA MET A 244 8.40 20.44 10.58
C MET A 244 7.90 21.85 10.28
N SER A 245 7.14 22.45 11.19
CA SER A 245 6.79 23.86 11.11
C SER A 245 8.08 24.66 11.22
N ALA A 246 8.81 24.77 10.12
CA ALA A 246 9.75 25.83 9.91
C ALA A 246 8.88 27.00 9.47
N THR A 247 8.63 27.92 10.39
CA THR A 247 8.49 29.32 10.01
C THR A 247 9.72 29.66 9.16
N HIS A 248 9.59 29.52 7.85
CA HIS A 248 10.53 30.15 6.94
C HIS A 248 10.29 31.65 7.08
N ASN A 249 11.06 32.28 7.96
CA ASN A 249 11.35 33.68 7.80
C ASN A 249 12.06 33.79 6.45
N LEU A 250 11.31 34.13 5.41
CA LEU A 250 11.86 34.62 4.16
C LEU A 250 12.56 35.95 4.47
N SER A 251 13.79 35.86 4.98
CA SER A 251 14.69 37.01 5.01
C SER A 251 15.21 37.19 3.59
N VAL A 252 14.49 37.99 2.81
CA VAL A 252 15.00 38.49 1.55
C VAL A 252 16.21 39.35 1.89
N ARG A 253 17.43 38.81 1.71
CA ARG A 253 18.65 39.62 1.85
C ARG A 253 18.60 40.72 0.80
N LYS A 254 18.71 41.95 1.29
CA LYS A 254 18.83 43.21 0.55
C LYS A 254 20.17 43.26 -0.21
N GLN A 255 20.44 42.34 -1.13
CA GLN A 255 21.69 42.36 -1.90
C GLN A 255 21.52 42.23 -3.41
N HIS A 256 20.34 41.94 -3.95
CA HIS A 256 20.10 42.03 -5.40
C HIS A 256 18.92 42.97 -5.72
N LEU A 257 18.88 44.12 -5.06
CA LEU A 257 18.17 45.32 -5.53
C LEU A 257 19.12 46.07 -6.45
N CYS A 258 19.21 45.67 -7.72
CA CYS A 258 19.70 46.60 -8.74
C CYS A 258 18.64 47.71 -8.91
N THR A 259 19.07 48.93 -8.59
CA THR A 259 18.47 50.23 -8.94
C THR A 259 16.95 50.35 -8.77
N LEU A 260 16.55 50.91 -7.62
CA LEU A 260 15.24 51.51 -7.37
C LEU A 260 14.90 52.53 -8.47
N PHE A 261 13.84 52.26 -9.24
CA PHE A 261 13.17 53.30 -10.02
C PHE A 261 11.80 53.58 -9.42
N TYR A 262 11.61 54.83 -8.99
CA TYR A 262 10.30 55.37 -8.66
C TYR A 262 9.55 55.66 -9.96
N TYR A 263 8.42 55.01 -10.17
CA TYR A 263 7.44 55.45 -11.16
C TYR A 263 6.06 55.48 -10.49
N HIS A 264 5.54 56.68 -10.27
CA HIS A 264 4.21 56.95 -9.70
C HIS A 264 3.82 56.15 -8.45
N SER A 265 4.74 56.03 -7.48
CA SER A 265 4.43 55.75 -6.07
C SER A 265 3.66 54.45 -5.77
N ALA A 266 3.80 53.41 -6.58
CA ALA A 266 3.11 52.12 -6.36
C ALA A 266 4.07 50.93 -6.45
N LEU A 267 3.96 50.01 -5.49
CA LEU A 267 4.56 48.67 -5.55
C LEU A 267 3.55 47.73 -6.20
N MET A 268 3.96 47.00 -7.24
CA MET A 268 3.06 46.11 -7.99
C MET A 268 3.43 44.64 -7.75
N PHE A 269 2.43 43.82 -7.41
CA PHE A 269 2.59 42.38 -7.24
C PHE A 269 1.61 41.65 -8.17
N CYS A 270 2.08 40.64 -8.88
CA CYS A 270 1.22 39.64 -9.51
C CYS A 270 1.26 38.38 -8.66
N VAL A 271 0.09 37.96 -8.17
CA VAL A 271 -0.07 36.71 -7.42
C VAL A 271 -1.17 35.90 -8.12
N PRO A 272 -1.01 34.58 -8.33
CA PRO A 272 -2.08 33.75 -8.88
C PRO A 272 -3.28 33.70 -7.93
N VAL A 273 -4.43 33.32 -8.51
CA VAL A 273 -5.82 33.47 -8.08
C VAL A 273 -6.16 32.78 -6.75
N VAL A 274 -5.49 33.16 -5.67
CA VAL A 274 -5.74 32.61 -4.34
C VAL A 274 -5.87 33.76 -3.33
N PRO A 275 -6.76 33.65 -2.33
CA PRO A 275 -6.89 34.69 -1.32
C PRO A 275 -5.57 34.83 -0.56
N VAL A 276 -4.96 36.00 -0.64
CA VAL A 276 -3.72 36.31 0.07
C VAL A 276 -3.98 37.44 1.04
N ASN A 277 -3.61 37.25 2.31
CA ASN A 277 -3.61 38.33 3.29
C ASN A 277 -2.27 39.04 3.25
N VAL A 278 -2.32 40.35 2.93
CA VAL A 278 -1.14 41.21 2.86
C VAL A 278 -1.24 42.23 3.99
N THR A 279 -0.26 42.22 4.90
CA THR A 279 -0.11 43.25 5.93
C THR A 279 1.19 44.01 5.67
N CYS A 280 1.12 45.34 5.78
CA CYS A 280 2.25 46.23 5.50
C CYS A 280 2.56 47.10 6.72
N THR A 281 3.85 47.24 7.05
CA THR A 281 4.34 48.32 7.90
C THR A 281 5.38 49.16 7.13
N ARG A 282 5.85 50.27 7.71
CA ARG A 282 6.75 51.23 7.04
C ARG A 282 8.08 50.63 6.57
N THR A 283 8.48 49.46 7.06
CA THR A 283 9.82 48.88 6.81
C THR A 283 9.81 47.44 6.31
N GLU A 284 8.69 46.73 6.37
CA GLU A 284 8.60 45.31 6.01
C GLU A 284 7.23 44.97 5.40
N PHE A 285 7.23 44.01 4.47
CA PHE A 285 6.02 43.38 3.95
C PHE A 285 6.02 41.90 4.33
N GLN A 286 4.86 41.39 4.74
CA GLN A 286 4.64 39.96 4.96
C GLN A 286 3.49 39.49 4.09
N ILE A 287 3.70 38.37 3.39
CA ILE A 287 2.69 37.73 2.54
C ILE A 287 2.35 36.38 3.18
N GLN A 288 1.10 36.23 3.62
CA GLN A 288 0.58 34.97 4.15
C GLN A 288 -0.23 34.26 3.06
N ILE A 289 0.26 33.10 2.63
CA ILE A 289 -0.40 32.22 1.67
C ILE A 289 -0.95 31.01 2.42
N SER A 290 -2.23 30.67 2.22
CA SER A 290 -2.85 29.49 2.83
C SER A 290 -2.19 28.20 2.31
N GLN A 291 -2.04 27.21 3.20
CA GLN A 291 -1.35 25.96 2.87
C GLN A 291 -2.08 25.14 1.78
N GLN A 292 -3.40 25.32 1.66
CA GLN A 292 -4.25 24.71 0.64
C GLN A 292 -4.00 25.26 -0.78
N SER A 293 -3.32 26.40 -0.89
CA SER A 293 -3.09 27.18 -2.11
C SER A 293 -1.79 26.82 -2.84
N LEU A 294 -0.83 26.24 -2.11
CA LEU A 294 0.52 25.91 -2.58
C LEU A 294 0.60 24.88 -3.72
N PRO A 295 -0.31 23.88 -3.84
CA PRO A 295 -0.24 22.90 -4.93
C PRO A 295 -0.50 23.46 -6.33
N GLN A 296 -1.10 24.67 -6.45
CA GLN A 296 -1.38 25.32 -7.74
C GLN A 296 -0.29 26.30 -8.20
N LEU A 297 0.78 26.46 -7.41
CA LEU A 297 1.93 27.28 -7.81
C LEU A 297 2.92 26.40 -8.56
N ASP A 298 2.80 26.37 -9.90
CA ASP A 298 3.84 25.79 -10.76
C ASP A 298 5.17 26.50 -10.48
N ARG A 299 6.20 25.71 -10.19
CA ARG A 299 7.52 26.15 -9.73
C ARG A 299 8.37 26.85 -10.80
N GLU A 300 7.79 27.22 -11.93
CA GLU A 300 8.53 27.85 -13.01
C GLU A 300 8.00 29.25 -13.25
N SER A 301 8.80 30.24 -12.83
CA SER A 301 8.79 31.64 -13.26
C SER A 301 8.09 32.65 -12.35
N VAL A 302 8.85 33.23 -11.41
CA VAL A 302 8.56 34.58 -10.91
C VAL A 302 9.37 35.55 -11.78
N TYR A 303 8.72 36.19 -12.76
CA TYR A 303 9.33 37.29 -13.53
C TYR A 303 8.98 38.64 -12.91
N LEU A 304 9.99 39.49 -12.77
CA LEU A 304 9.85 40.94 -12.55
C LEU A 304 10.26 41.64 -13.85
N GLY A 305 9.31 42.25 -14.56
CA GLY A 305 9.59 43.00 -15.79
C GLY A 305 8.35 43.57 -16.48
N ASN A 306 8.49 44.79 -17.02
CA ASN A 306 7.46 45.61 -17.67
C ASN A 306 7.01 45.06 -19.06
N PRO A 307 5.71 45.07 -19.42
CA PRO A 307 5.29 44.90 -20.81
C PRO A 307 5.22 46.26 -21.52
N SER A 308 6.30 46.64 -22.20
CA SER A 308 6.28 47.63 -23.29
C SER A 308 7.23 47.21 -24.41
N CYS A 309 7.11 45.97 -24.87
CA CYS A 309 7.32 45.57 -26.26
C CYS A 309 6.27 44.50 -26.57
N SER A 310 5.58 44.66 -27.70
CA SER A 310 4.33 44.01 -28.07
C SER A 310 4.36 42.48 -27.98
N SER A 311 3.53 41.90 -27.11
CA SER A 311 3.09 40.51 -27.23
C SER A 311 1.58 40.48 -27.45
N GLN A 312 1.16 39.77 -28.50
CA GLN A 312 -0.24 39.42 -28.71
C GLN A 312 -0.69 38.53 -27.54
N MET A 313 -1.77 38.95 -26.87
CA MET A 313 -2.42 38.18 -25.81
C MET A 313 -3.25 37.06 -26.42
N THR A 314 -3.06 35.82 -25.95
CA THR A 314 -4.10 34.79 -26.00
C THR A 314 -4.45 34.37 -24.57
N ALA A 315 -5.65 34.83 -24.18
CA ALA A 315 -6.61 34.29 -23.21
C ALA A 315 -6.07 33.52 -21.97
N THR A 316 -6.03 34.21 -20.82
CA THR A 316 -6.88 34.01 -19.62
C THR A 316 -6.11 34.52 -18.40
N THR A 317 -6.22 35.81 -18.08
CA THR A 317 -5.77 36.33 -16.79
C THR A 317 -6.60 37.55 -16.43
N TYR A 318 -7.27 37.50 -15.28
CA TYR A 318 -8.02 38.64 -14.74
C TYR A 318 -7.05 39.55 -13.98
N LYS A 319 -7.02 40.84 -14.34
CA LYS A 319 -6.34 41.89 -13.56
C LYS A 319 -7.33 42.49 -12.57
N ILE A 320 -6.97 42.52 -11.29
CA ILE A 320 -7.68 43.33 -10.30
C ILE A 320 -6.92 44.65 -10.16
N LEU A 321 -7.57 45.76 -10.48
CA LEU A 321 -7.08 47.12 -10.26
C LEU A 321 -7.48 47.54 -8.85
N ALA A 322 -6.52 47.64 -7.92
CA ALA A 322 -6.77 48.27 -6.62
C ALA A 322 -6.19 49.69 -6.63
N ARG A 323 -7.06 50.70 -6.50
CA ARG A 323 -6.70 52.11 -6.32
C ARG A 323 -6.75 52.41 -4.83
N PHE A 324 -5.62 52.69 -4.19
CA PHE A 324 -5.61 53.12 -2.80
C PHE A 324 -5.89 54.62 -2.72
N VAL A 325 -6.91 54.99 -1.94
CA VAL A 325 -7.23 56.39 -1.60
C VAL A 325 -6.81 56.61 -0.15
N ASN A 326 -5.67 57.31 0.01
CA ASN A 326 -5.09 57.86 1.25
C ASN A 326 -4.73 56.91 2.42
N CYS A 327 -3.46 56.96 2.82
CA CYS A 327 -3.00 56.50 4.13
C CYS A 327 -3.35 57.57 5.19
N GLY A 328 -4.42 57.35 5.96
CA GLY A 328 -4.80 58.15 7.13
C GLY A 328 -4.71 57.35 8.43
N THR A 329 -4.37 58.03 9.52
CA THR A 329 -4.10 57.50 10.87
C THR A 329 -5.30 56.83 11.56
N ALA A 330 -4.98 55.95 12.52
CA ALA A 330 -5.84 55.12 13.37
C ALA A 330 -7.27 55.64 13.66
N GLY A 331 -8.25 54.77 13.37
CA GLY A 331 -9.65 54.91 13.81
C GLY A 331 -10.47 53.69 13.41
N GLN A 332 -11.19 53.10 14.37
CA GLN A 332 -12.14 52.00 14.16
C GLN A 332 -13.18 52.35 13.10
N VAL A 333 -13.48 51.44 12.15
CA VAL A 333 -14.77 51.45 11.43
C VAL A 333 -15.23 50.01 11.13
N SER A 334 -16.50 49.80 11.43
CA SER A 334 -17.32 48.59 11.39
C SER A 334 -17.65 48.04 9.99
N VAL A 335 -18.04 46.76 9.96
CA VAL A 335 -18.73 46.09 8.85
C VAL A 335 -20.04 46.83 8.51
N PRO A 336 -20.42 46.90 7.22
CA PRO A 336 -21.74 46.37 6.86
C PRO A 336 -21.69 45.50 5.60
N GLY A 337 -22.52 44.46 5.61
CA GLY A 337 -22.66 43.53 4.48
C GLY A 337 -23.48 44.06 3.32
N LYS A 338 -23.43 43.30 2.24
CA LYS A 338 -24.59 42.76 1.51
C LYS A 338 -24.14 41.54 0.73
#